data_AF-A0A7S0UZH7-F1
#
_entry.id   AF-A0A7S0UZH7-F1
#
_cell.length_a   1.000
_cell.length_b   1.000
_cell.length_c   1.000
_cell.angle_alpha   90.00
_cell.angle_beta   90.00
_cell.angle_gamma   90.00
#
_symmetry.space_group_name_H-M   'P 1'
#
loop_
_entity.id
_entity.type
_entity.pdbx_description
1 polymer ?
#
loop_
_entity_poly.entity_id
_entity_poly.type
_entity_poly.pdbx_seq_one_letter_code
_entity_poly.pdbx_strand_id
1 'polypeptide(L)'
;SSSSSSSSSSSSSPSASSTQAQSYIQYAIDRPISAESDGSKMATIFLDLWKRPGKPTGAATYPIVCGRALSYDNPYGNDATWVDSRPELYTPVFDHYDDVSLQRRPRKDEEVKAPNISDGMPSVGGEGAGEKYQAPVMVLMADFGLGPMANGNNCLSPREMRVLLHELGHCVHAAMARTRFQHLAGTRCAQDVVEVPSLLFERFGTHPKSLAVLARNRLGEGAGQEMAAWLAEKSALPALEMQGQVLLATVDQEFFGETPPLQGM
;
A
#
# COMPACT_ATOMS: atom_id res chain seq x y z
N SER A 1 54.67 -32.48 42.01
CA SER A 1 53.86 -33.18 41.00
C SER A 1 52.74 -32.23 40.58
N SER A 2 52.90 -31.50 39.46
CA SER A 2 52.33 -31.87 38.15
C SER A 2 50.80 -31.98 38.21
N SER A 3 49.99 -31.28 37.43
CA SER A 3 50.18 -30.66 36.12
C SER A 3 48.91 -29.88 35.77
N SER A 4 49.08 -28.82 34.98
CA SER A 4 48.04 -28.06 34.28
C SER A 4 47.18 -28.92 33.34
N SER A 5 45.88 -28.64 33.29
CA SER A 5 45.06 -28.91 32.10
C SER A 5 43.93 -27.88 32.00
N SER A 6 44.16 -26.90 31.13
CA SER A 6 43.19 -25.97 30.57
C SER A 6 42.24 -26.71 29.62
N SER A 7 40.93 -26.65 29.88
CA SER A 7 39.90 -27.08 28.92
C SER A 7 39.08 -25.87 28.48
N SER A 8 39.23 -25.56 27.21
CA SER A 8 38.51 -24.60 26.39
C SER A 8 36.99 -24.82 26.39
N SER A 9 36.22 -23.81 26.76
CA SER A 9 34.81 -23.70 26.39
C SER A 9 34.66 -22.63 25.31
N SER A 10 34.44 -23.12 24.09
CA SER A 10 34.17 -22.40 22.86
C SER A 10 33.11 -21.30 23.01
N SER A 11 33.45 -20.12 22.52
CA SER A 11 32.54 -19.02 22.23
C SER A 11 31.48 -19.44 21.22
N SER A 12 30.27 -19.72 21.68
CA SER A 12 29.09 -19.82 20.82
C SER A 12 28.55 -18.42 20.57
N SER A 13 28.77 -17.93 19.35
CA SER A 13 28.17 -16.71 18.81
C SER A 13 26.65 -16.73 19.00
N PRO A 14 26.01 -15.67 19.52
CA PRO A 14 24.57 -15.58 19.47
C PRO A 14 24.13 -15.43 18.01
N SER A 15 23.34 -16.41 17.58
CA SER A 15 22.62 -16.48 16.31
C SER A 15 21.94 -15.15 15.98
N ALA A 16 22.05 -14.77 14.70
CA ALA A 16 21.46 -13.57 14.10
C ALA A 16 20.09 -13.23 14.69
N SER A 17 20.06 -12.13 15.46
CA SER A 17 18.83 -11.47 15.86
C SER A 17 18.05 -11.11 14.60
N SER A 18 16.80 -11.55 14.49
CA SER A 18 15.85 -11.02 13.53
C SER A 18 15.90 -9.49 13.62
N THR A 19 16.35 -8.83 12.55
CA THR A 19 16.40 -7.37 12.47
C THR A 19 14.97 -6.86 12.64
N GLN A 20 14.63 -6.45 13.86
CA GLN A 20 13.40 -5.75 14.16
C GLN A 20 13.50 -4.45 13.37
N ALA A 21 12.77 -4.36 12.26
CA ALA A 21 12.73 -3.16 11.44
C ALA A 21 12.47 -1.98 12.39
N GLN A 22 13.34 -0.97 12.36
CA GLN A 22 13.13 0.28 13.10
C GLN A 22 11.90 0.97 12.49
N SER A 23 10.71 0.58 12.95
CA SER A 23 9.46 1.13 12.47
C SER A 23 9.14 2.37 13.29
N TYR A 24 9.05 3.53 12.63
CA TYR A 24 8.39 4.73 13.18
C TYR A 24 6.91 4.46 13.56
N ILE A 25 6.38 3.30 13.13
CA ILE A 25 5.06 2.78 13.45
C ILE A 25 5.21 1.76 14.58
N GLN A 26 4.75 2.13 15.77
CA GLN A 26 4.88 1.33 16.99
C GLN A 26 3.99 0.07 17.00
N TYR A 27 2.95 0.03 16.15
CA TYR A 27 1.93 -1.04 16.11
C TYR A 27 1.60 -1.50 14.69
N ALA A 28 2.60 -1.55 13.80
CA ALA A 28 2.39 -2.04 12.45
C ALA A 28 2.19 -3.55 12.45
N ILE A 29 1.01 -4.02 12.03
CA ILE A 29 0.83 -5.43 11.70
C ILE A 29 1.25 -5.59 10.25
N ASP A 30 2.33 -6.33 10.01
CA ASP A 30 2.74 -6.76 8.67
C ASP A 30 1.85 -7.92 8.22
N ARG A 31 1.13 -7.72 7.12
CA ARG A 31 0.33 -8.76 6.47
C ARG A 31 0.78 -8.95 5.02
N PRO A 32 1.51 -10.05 4.72
CA PRO A 32 1.75 -10.42 3.33
C PRO A 32 0.43 -10.93 2.72
N ILE A 33 0.06 -10.37 1.57
CA ILE A 33 -0.98 -10.92 0.71
C ILE A 33 -0.29 -11.90 -0.23
N SER A 34 -0.75 -13.14 -0.29
CA SER A 34 -0.18 -14.16 -1.18
C SER A 34 -1.28 -14.73 -2.07
N ALA A 35 -0.95 -15.10 -3.30
CA ALA A 35 -1.91 -15.72 -4.21
C ALA A 35 -2.26 -17.13 -3.73
N GLU A 36 -3.53 -17.51 -3.85
CA GLU A 36 -3.99 -18.85 -3.42
C GLU A 36 -3.45 -19.97 -4.32
N SER A 37 -3.15 -19.67 -5.57
CA SER A 37 -2.70 -20.65 -6.57
C SER A 37 -1.32 -21.22 -6.29
N ASP A 38 -0.37 -20.37 -5.93
CA ASP A 38 1.07 -20.70 -5.84
C ASP A 38 1.72 -20.19 -4.53
N GLY A 39 0.99 -19.46 -3.69
CA GLY A 39 1.53 -18.85 -2.48
C GLY A 39 2.49 -17.69 -2.76
N SER A 40 2.58 -17.20 -4.00
CA SER A 40 3.47 -16.10 -4.34
C SER A 40 3.02 -14.81 -3.64
N LYS A 41 3.99 -14.05 -3.12
CA LYS A 41 3.70 -12.78 -2.45
C LYS A 41 3.17 -11.78 -3.47
N MET A 42 1.96 -11.30 -3.27
CA MET A 42 1.33 -10.26 -4.10
C MET A 42 1.62 -8.86 -3.59
N ALA A 43 1.53 -8.65 -2.27
CA ALA A 43 1.68 -7.33 -1.66
C ALA A 43 2.02 -7.41 -0.16
N THR A 44 2.40 -6.29 0.43
CA THR A 44 2.45 -6.10 1.89
C THR A 44 1.60 -4.92 2.30
N ILE A 45 0.76 -5.10 3.32
CA ILE A 45 0.03 -4.00 3.97
C ILE A 45 0.49 -3.89 5.42
N PHE A 46 0.90 -2.69 5.81
CA PHE A 46 1.11 -2.31 7.21
C PHE A 46 -0.15 -1.64 7.76
N LEU A 47 -0.62 -2.09 8.92
CA LEU A 47 -1.78 -1.50 9.58
C LEU A 47 -1.34 -0.58 10.72
N ASP A 48 -1.57 0.73 10.59
CA ASP A 48 -1.39 1.72 11.65
C ASP A 48 -2.75 2.31 12.04
N LEU A 49 -3.51 1.60 12.89
CA LEU A 49 -4.95 1.88 13.10
C LEU A 49 -5.28 2.77 14.30
N TRP A 50 -4.38 2.85 15.29
CA TRP A 50 -4.69 3.42 16.59
C TRP A 50 -4.17 4.84 16.72
N LYS A 51 -4.95 5.68 17.40
CA LYS A 51 -4.52 7.04 17.77
C LYS A 51 -3.33 7.01 18.72
N ARG A 52 -2.32 7.85 18.46
CA ARG A 52 -1.16 8.10 19.35
C ARG A 52 -0.66 9.55 19.23
N PRO A 53 0.04 10.09 20.25
CA PRO A 53 0.67 11.41 20.16
C PRO A 53 1.59 11.52 18.94
N GLY A 54 1.52 12.64 18.21
CA GLY A 54 2.35 12.92 17.04
C GLY A 54 1.93 12.22 15.75
N LYS A 55 0.91 11.36 15.77
CA LYS A 55 0.34 10.76 14.55
C LYS A 55 -0.64 11.73 13.87
N PRO A 56 -0.62 11.85 12.53
CA PRO A 56 -1.67 12.54 11.79
C PRO A 56 -3.07 11.99 12.09
N THR A 57 -4.07 12.86 12.04
CA THR A 57 -5.49 12.50 12.23
C THR A 57 -6.14 12.08 10.92
N GLY A 58 -7.24 11.32 11.02
CA GLY A 58 -7.96 10.79 9.88
C GLY A 58 -7.48 9.41 9.45
N ALA A 59 -8.03 8.95 8.33
CA ALA A 59 -7.69 7.68 7.72
C ALA A 59 -7.28 7.89 6.26
N ALA A 60 -6.31 7.09 5.83
CA ALA A 60 -5.79 7.13 4.46
C ALA A 60 -4.93 5.90 4.19
N THR A 61 -4.84 5.55 2.90
CA THR A 61 -3.97 4.51 2.38
C THR A 61 -2.78 5.14 1.66
N TYR A 62 -1.58 4.86 2.13
CA TYR A 62 -0.35 5.38 1.55
C TYR A 62 0.43 4.28 0.83
N PRO A 63 0.56 4.33 -0.50
CA PRO A 63 1.49 3.46 -1.21
C PRO A 63 2.92 3.93 -0.93
N ILE A 64 3.70 3.09 -0.23
CA ILE A 64 5.14 3.28 0.00
C ILE A 64 5.92 2.78 -1.22
N VAL A 65 5.46 1.66 -1.78
CA VAL A 65 6.08 1.01 -2.95
C VAL A 65 4.98 0.72 -3.96
N CYS A 66 5.25 1.10 -5.21
CA CYS A 66 4.34 0.86 -6.32
C CYS A 66 4.57 -0.53 -6.92
N GLY A 67 3.49 -1.25 -7.19
CA GLY A 67 3.54 -2.49 -7.95
C GLY A 67 3.91 -2.20 -9.40
N ARG A 68 5.00 -2.78 -9.91
CA ARG A 68 5.42 -2.56 -11.31
C ARG A 68 6.24 -3.73 -11.88
N ALA A 69 6.21 -3.90 -13.20
CA ALA A 69 7.16 -4.75 -13.88
C ALA A 69 8.59 -4.15 -13.77
N LEU A 70 9.57 -5.02 -13.56
CA LEU A 70 11.00 -4.73 -13.54
C LEU A 70 11.71 -5.29 -14.78
N SER A 71 11.03 -6.09 -15.61
CA SER A 71 11.53 -6.45 -16.93
C SER A 71 11.58 -5.22 -17.82
N TYR A 72 12.76 -4.99 -18.39
CA TYR A 72 12.92 -4.04 -19.47
C TYR A 72 12.75 -4.82 -20.79
N ASP A 73 11.51 -4.99 -21.27
CA ASP A 73 11.40 -5.24 -22.71
C ASP A 73 11.71 -3.92 -23.39
N ASN A 74 12.84 -3.84 -24.08
CA ASN A 74 13.05 -2.77 -25.04
C ASN A 74 11.93 -2.89 -26.09
N PRO A 75 10.92 -1.99 -26.13
CA PRO A 75 9.82 -2.11 -27.06
C PRO A 75 10.25 -1.88 -28.53
N TYR A 76 11.52 -1.50 -28.75
CA TYR A 76 12.10 -1.24 -30.06
C TYR A 76 12.91 -2.43 -30.63
N GLY A 77 12.89 -3.60 -29.98
CA GLY A 77 13.69 -4.75 -30.40
C GLY A 77 15.19 -4.48 -30.31
N ASN A 78 16.02 -5.46 -30.66
CA ASN A 78 17.49 -5.32 -30.72
C ASN A 78 17.97 -4.39 -31.85
N ASP A 79 17.21 -3.34 -32.19
CA ASP A 79 17.64 -2.36 -33.17
C ASP A 79 18.57 -1.37 -32.48
N ALA A 80 19.88 -1.63 -32.60
CA ALA A 80 20.99 -0.82 -32.09
C ALA A 80 21.05 0.61 -32.68
N THR A 81 20.00 1.04 -33.39
CA THR A 81 19.90 2.30 -34.12
C THR A 81 19.12 3.38 -33.36
N TRP A 82 18.36 3.01 -32.32
CA TRP A 82 17.54 3.94 -31.52
C TRP A 82 18.07 4.21 -30.11
N VAL A 83 19.39 4.15 -29.91
CA VAL A 83 19.99 4.90 -28.80
C VAL A 83 19.73 6.37 -29.11
N ASP A 84 18.68 6.95 -28.52
CA ASP A 84 18.43 8.39 -28.61
C ASP A 84 19.71 9.09 -28.17
N SER A 85 20.36 9.74 -29.12
CA SER A 85 21.68 10.36 -28.98
C SER A 85 21.66 11.61 -28.10
N ARG A 86 20.60 11.80 -27.32
CA ARG A 86 20.41 12.84 -26.30
C ARG A 86 20.71 12.26 -24.91
N PRO A 87 21.95 12.42 -24.40
CA PRO A 87 22.42 11.76 -23.18
C PRO A 87 21.90 12.41 -21.88
N GLU A 88 20.93 13.32 -21.97
CA GLU A 88 20.44 14.14 -20.85
C GLU A 88 19.12 13.61 -20.25
N LEU A 89 18.45 12.66 -20.91
CA LEU A 89 17.12 12.15 -20.55
C LEU A 89 17.14 10.75 -19.92
N TYR A 90 18.30 10.10 -19.81
CA TYR A 90 18.42 8.78 -19.22
C TYR A 90 18.47 8.88 -17.69
N THR A 91 17.58 8.15 -17.04
CA THR A 91 17.28 8.15 -15.59
C THR A 91 18.50 8.27 -14.67
N PRO A 92 18.42 9.08 -13.58
CA PRO A 92 19.48 9.13 -12.59
C PRO A 92 19.65 7.76 -11.92
N VAL A 93 20.89 7.27 -11.94
CA VAL A 93 21.32 6.06 -11.24
C VAL A 93 21.54 6.44 -9.78
N PHE A 94 20.59 6.11 -8.91
CA PHE A 94 20.75 6.26 -7.46
C PHE A 94 21.30 4.96 -6.87
N ASP A 95 22.58 4.64 -7.12
CA ASP A 95 23.19 3.44 -6.54
C ASP A 95 23.70 3.67 -5.10
N HIS A 96 24.00 4.92 -4.70
CA HIS A 96 24.49 5.21 -3.34
C HIS A 96 24.06 6.61 -2.87
N TYR A 97 23.48 6.70 -1.67
CA TYR A 97 22.95 7.96 -1.10
C TYR A 97 24.04 8.90 -0.51
N ASP A 98 25.32 8.51 -0.55
CA ASP A 98 26.40 9.22 0.14
C ASP A 98 27.52 9.79 -0.76
N ASP A 99 27.44 9.66 -2.09
CA ASP A 99 28.49 10.21 -2.94
C ASP A 99 27.94 10.94 -4.17
N VAL A 100 27.79 12.26 -4.06
CA VAL A 100 27.53 13.17 -5.19
C VAL A 100 28.83 13.41 -5.97
N SER A 101 29.60 12.35 -6.23
CA SER A 101 30.72 12.40 -7.16
C SER A 101 30.22 11.92 -8.52
N LEU A 102 30.25 12.82 -9.51
CA LEU A 102 29.99 12.51 -10.92
C LEU A 102 31.08 11.53 -11.41
N GLN A 103 30.93 10.24 -11.10
CA GLN A 103 31.89 9.26 -11.52
C GLN A 103 31.84 9.02 -13.03
N ARG A 104 33.03 8.81 -13.56
CA ARG A 104 33.44 8.84 -14.96
C ARG A 104 32.62 7.86 -15.82
N ARG A 105 32.22 8.29 -17.02
CA ARG A 105 31.52 7.45 -18.01
C ARG A 105 32.39 6.25 -18.43
N PRO A 106 31.81 5.03 -18.54
CA PRO A 106 32.52 3.85 -19.04
C PRO A 106 32.86 4.00 -20.53
N ARG A 107 33.96 3.38 -20.96
CA ARG A 107 34.41 3.41 -22.36
C ARG A 107 33.60 2.42 -23.21
N LYS A 108 33.60 2.63 -24.53
CA LYS A 108 32.88 1.84 -25.55
C LYS A 108 33.16 0.33 -25.53
N ASP A 109 34.20 -0.08 -24.80
CA ASP A 109 34.74 -1.43 -24.79
C ASP A 109 34.40 -2.18 -23.48
N GLU A 110 33.72 -1.51 -22.54
CA GLU A 110 33.24 -2.14 -21.30
C GLU A 110 31.82 -2.71 -21.51
N GLU A 111 31.67 -4.00 -21.23
CA GLU A 111 30.36 -4.65 -21.18
C GLU A 111 29.55 -4.01 -20.04
N VAL A 112 28.69 -3.05 -20.40
CA VAL A 112 27.79 -2.39 -19.45
C VAL A 112 26.76 -3.41 -19.02
N LYS A 113 27.00 -4.05 -17.88
CA LYS A 113 25.99 -4.83 -17.18
C LYS A 113 24.81 -3.90 -16.93
N ALA A 114 23.62 -4.27 -17.42
CA ALA A 114 22.42 -3.46 -17.24
C ALA A 114 22.34 -3.03 -15.77
N PRO A 115 22.09 -1.74 -15.47
CA PRO A 115 22.04 -1.25 -14.11
C PRO A 115 21.07 -2.11 -13.29
N ASN A 116 21.33 -2.31 -12.01
CA ASN A 116 20.42 -3.05 -11.13
C ASN A 116 19.04 -2.36 -11.19
N ILE A 117 18.11 -2.93 -11.98
CA ILE A 117 16.77 -2.35 -12.22
C ILE A 117 15.92 -2.37 -10.93
N SER A 118 16.28 -3.23 -9.97
CA SER A 118 15.73 -3.19 -8.63
C SER A 118 16.28 -1.98 -7.88
N ASP A 119 15.38 -1.10 -7.46
CA ASP A 119 15.54 0.01 -6.52
C ASP A 119 15.89 -0.46 -5.08
N GLY A 120 16.52 -1.63 -4.94
CA GLY A 120 16.75 -2.30 -3.66
C GLY A 120 15.50 -2.94 -3.05
N MET A 121 14.33 -2.87 -3.71
CA MET A 121 13.07 -3.36 -3.15
C MET A 121 12.79 -4.83 -3.50
N PRO A 122 12.01 -5.55 -2.66
CA PRO A 122 11.71 -6.96 -2.89
C PRO A 122 10.98 -7.16 -4.22
N SER A 123 11.55 -8.01 -5.08
CA SER A 123 10.92 -8.44 -6.32
C SER A 123 10.38 -9.87 -6.18
N VAL A 124 9.26 -10.13 -6.81
CA VAL A 124 8.58 -11.42 -6.88
C VAL A 124 8.73 -11.91 -8.31
N GLY A 125 9.19 -13.16 -8.47
CA GLY A 125 9.32 -13.79 -9.78
C GLY A 125 7.93 -14.04 -10.38
N GLY A 126 7.69 -13.59 -11.60
CA GLY A 126 6.48 -13.95 -12.35
C GLY A 126 6.56 -15.38 -12.88
N GLU A 127 5.44 -16.11 -12.86
CA GLU A 127 5.30 -17.37 -13.60
C GLU A 127 5.19 -17.08 -15.10
N GLY A 128 6.10 -17.66 -15.88
CA GLY A 128 6.11 -17.58 -17.35
C GLY A 128 6.92 -16.40 -17.89
N ALA A 129 8.09 -16.69 -18.47
CA ALA A 129 8.93 -15.79 -19.27
C ALA A 129 9.49 -14.54 -18.56
N GLY A 130 10.49 -14.70 -17.68
CA GLY A 130 11.53 -13.70 -17.44
C GLY A 130 11.14 -12.35 -16.80
N GLU A 131 9.86 -12.06 -16.61
CA GLU A 131 9.38 -10.81 -16.05
C GLU A 131 9.51 -10.80 -14.52
N LYS A 132 10.45 -10.00 -14.01
CA LYS A 132 10.53 -9.70 -12.58
C LYS A 132 9.47 -8.65 -12.25
N TYR A 133 8.74 -8.80 -11.15
CA TYR A 133 7.72 -7.86 -10.72
C TYR A 133 8.02 -7.33 -9.31
N GLN A 134 7.87 -6.03 -9.09
CA GLN A 134 8.00 -5.41 -7.77
C GLN A 134 6.63 -5.45 -7.08
N ALA A 135 6.55 -6.07 -5.91
CA ALA A 135 5.29 -6.14 -5.16
C ALA A 135 5.00 -4.80 -4.45
N PRO A 136 3.75 -4.30 -4.49
CA PRO A 136 3.37 -3.08 -3.80
C PRO A 136 3.45 -3.25 -2.27
N VAL A 137 3.78 -2.14 -1.60
CA VAL A 137 3.79 -2.01 -0.14
C VAL A 137 2.96 -0.79 0.22
N MET A 138 1.96 -0.99 1.07
CA MET A 138 1.03 0.07 1.49
C MET A 138 1.00 0.19 3.01
N VAL A 139 0.66 1.37 3.50
CA VAL A 139 0.31 1.62 4.90
C VAL A 139 -1.15 2.05 4.94
N LEU A 140 -1.99 1.28 5.62
CA LEU A 140 -3.35 1.68 5.99
C LEU A 140 -3.26 2.41 7.33
N MET A 141 -3.46 3.72 7.30
CA MET A 141 -3.46 4.57 8.47
C MET A 141 -4.89 4.90 8.89
N ALA A 142 -5.19 4.82 10.18
CA ALA A 142 -6.39 5.36 10.79
C ALA A 142 -6.12 5.84 12.22
N ASP A 143 -7.00 6.65 12.80
CA ASP A 143 -6.89 7.17 14.16
C ASP A 143 -8.05 6.71 15.05
N PHE A 144 -8.38 5.42 14.98
CA PHE A 144 -9.43 4.81 15.78
C PHE A 144 -9.20 5.03 17.28
N GLY A 145 -10.28 4.95 18.05
CA GLY A 145 -10.27 5.10 19.50
C GLY A 145 -9.20 4.24 20.17
N LEU A 146 -8.85 4.58 21.42
CA LEU A 146 -7.75 3.97 22.17
C LEU A 146 -7.64 2.45 21.90
N GLY A 147 -6.48 2.01 21.45
CA GLY A 147 -6.29 0.64 20.98
C GLY A 147 -6.37 -0.41 22.10
N PRO A 148 -6.37 -1.71 21.75
CA PRO A 148 -6.63 -2.85 22.63
C PRO A 148 -5.97 -2.82 24.02
N MET A 149 -4.77 -2.26 24.09
CA MET A 149 -3.96 -2.24 25.30
C MET A 149 -4.34 -1.17 26.32
N ALA A 150 -5.09 -0.13 25.94
CA ALA A 150 -5.34 1.02 26.81
C ALA A 150 -6.69 0.97 27.54
N ASN A 151 -7.66 0.23 27.01
CA ASN A 151 -9.07 0.27 27.44
C ASN A 151 -9.75 -1.10 27.44
N GLY A 152 -9.05 -2.18 27.05
CA GLY A 152 -9.57 -3.56 27.06
C GLY A 152 -10.77 -3.80 26.14
N ASN A 153 -11.10 -2.84 25.27
CA ASN A 153 -12.25 -2.88 24.39
C ASN A 153 -11.78 -2.87 22.92
N ASN A 154 -11.78 -4.05 22.30
CA ASN A 154 -11.31 -4.25 20.92
C ASN A 154 -12.40 -4.02 19.87
N CYS A 155 -13.43 -3.25 20.20
CA CYS A 155 -14.58 -3.04 19.32
C CYS A 155 -14.42 -1.76 18.51
N LEU A 156 -14.58 -1.86 17.19
CA LEU A 156 -14.75 -0.70 16.32
C LEU A 156 -16.19 -0.23 16.36
N SER A 157 -16.40 1.08 16.36
CA SER A 157 -17.71 1.66 16.06
C SER A 157 -18.10 1.37 14.60
N PRO A 158 -19.40 1.39 14.25
CA PRO A 158 -19.84 1.20 12.86
C PRO A 158 -19.22 2.20 11.88
N ARG A 159 -18.91 3.42 12.34
CA ARG A 159 -18.20 4.43 11.56
C ARG A 159 -16.75 4.04 11.32
N GLU A 160 -16.03 3.62 12.36
CA GLU A 160 -14.63 3.18 12.24
C GLU A 160 -14.51 1.93 11.37
N MET A 161 -15.47 0.99 11.45
CA MET A 161 -15.52 -0.18 10.57
C MET A 161 -15.71 0.22 9.10
N ARG A 162 -16.62 1.17 8.81
CA ARG A 162 -16.82 1.69 7.46
C ARG A 162 -15.53 2.30 6.91
N VAL A 163 -14.88 3.15 7.70
CA VAL A 163 -13.61 3.79 7.34
C VAL A 163 -12.51 2.74 7.11
N LEU A 164 -12.39 1.74 7.97
CA LEU A 164 -11.42 0.65 7.79
C LEU A 164 -11.62 -0.08 6.46
N LEU A 165 -12.88 -0.39 6.12
CA LEU A 165 -13.21 -1.07 4.87
C LEU A 165 -12.97 -0.18 3.65
N HIS A 166 -13.29 1.11 3.74
CA HIS A 166 -13.00 2.10 2.70
C HIS A 166 -11.50 2.09 2.34
N GLU A 167 -10.63 2.25 3.34
CA GLU A 167 -9.18 2.24 3.15
C GLU A 167 -8.65 0.87 2.70
N LEU A 168 -9.23 -0.21 3.20
CA LEU A 168 -8.90 -1.55 2.73
C LEU A 168 -9.22 -1.72 1.24
N GLY A 169 -10.28 -1.08 0.73
CA GLY A 169 -10.61 -1.06 -0.70
C GLY A 169 -9.50 -0.44 -1.53
N HIS A 170 -8.89 0.66 -1.09
CA HIS A 170 -7.70 1.23 -1.74
C HIS A 170 -6.47 0.33 -1.65
N CYS A 171 -6.25 -0.31 -0.50
CA CYS A 171 -5.16 -1.29 -0.36
C CYS A 171 -5.32 -2.46 -1.33
N VAL A 172 -6.54 -3.00 -1.47
CA VAL A 172 -6.84 -4.10 -2.40
C VAL A 172 -6.70 -3.63 -3.84
N HIS A 173 -7.18 -2.43 -4.17
CA HIS A 173 -6.97 -1.84 -5.50
C HIS A 173 -5.48 -1.79 -5.84
N ALA A 174 -4.66 -1.27 -4.93
CA ALA A 174 -3.22 -1.17 -5.15
C ALA A 174 -2.50 -2.54 -5.16
N ALA A 175 -2.94 -3.51 -4.35
CA ALA A 175 -2.40 -4.86 -4.34
C ALA A 175 -2.72 -5.65 -5.61
N MET A 176 -3.90 -5.44 -6.21
CA MET A 176 -4.32 -6.13 -7.43
C MET A 176 -3.88 -5.43 -8.71
N ALA A 177 -3.48 -4.16 -8.64
CA ALA A 177 -3.03 -3.38 -9.79
C ALA A 177 -1.66 -3.86 -10.31
N ARG A 178 -1.67 -4.81 -11.24
CA ARG A 178 -0.47 -5.29 -11.94
C ARG A 178 -0.21 -4.45 -13.19
N THR A 179 0.56 -3.38 -13.04
CA THR A 179 0.94 -2.51 -14.16
C THR A 179 2.42 -2.64 -14.52
N ARG A 180 2.75 -2.27 -15.76
CA ARG A 180 4.15 -2.20 -16.21
C ARG A 180 4.83 -0.92 -15.73
N PHE A 181 4.10 0.19 -15.75
CA PHE A 181 4.66 1.51 -15.49
C PHE A 181 4.27 2.05 -14.12
N GLN A 182 5.27 2.55 -13.39
CA GLN A 182 5.07 3.13 -12.04
C GLN A 182 4.08 4.29 -12.01
N HIS A 183 4.03 5.12 -13.06
CA HIS A 183 3.12 6.27 -13.12
C HIS A 183 1.64 5.86 -13.27
N LEU A 184 1.38 4.60 -13.63
CA LEU A 184 0.04 4.01 -13.72
C LEU A 184 -0.25 3.03 -12.58
N ALA A 185 0.69 2.86 -11.64
CA ALA A 185 0.59 1.84 -10.60
C ALA A 185 -0.41 2.22 -9.49
N GLY A 186 -1.08 1.20 -8.97
CA GLY A 186 -1.98 1.32 -7.83
C GLY A 186 -3.21 2.18 -8.14
N THR A 187 -3.47 3.17 -7.28
CA THR A 187 -4.63 4.06 -7.36
C THR A 187 -4.44 5.25 -8.30
N ARG A 188 -3.38 5.25 -9.13
CA ARG A 188 -3.12 6.30 -10.14
C ARG A 188 -4.01 6.11 -11.38
N CYS A 189 -5.31 6.24 -11.18
CA CYS A 189 -6.34 6.20 -12.23
C CYS A 189 -7.08 7.54 -12.31
N ALA A 190 -8.11 7.60 -13.16
CA ALA A 190 -8.99 8.77 -13.18
C ALA A 190 -9.67 8.96 -11.81
N GLN A 191 -9.80 10.22 -11.38
CA GLN A 191 -10.25 10.58 -10.03
C GLN A 191 -11.71 10.21 -9.78
N ASP A 192 -12.52 10.13 -10.83
CA ASP A 192 -13.92 9.70 -10.79
C ASP A 192 -14.09 8.20 -10.48
N VAL A 193 -13.09 7.37 -10.78
CA VAL A 193 -13.15 5.91 -10.56
C VAL A 193 -12.31 5.41 -9.39
N VAL A 194 -11.41 6.23 -8.85
CA VAL A 194 -10.49 5.81 -7.77
C VAL A 194 -11.23 5.35 -6.50
N GLU A 195 -12.42 5.90 -6.26
CA GLU A 195 -13.29 5.60 -5.12
C GLU A 195 -14.20 4.38 -5.33
N VAL A 196 -14.28 3.82 -6.54
CA VAL A 196 -15.17 2.69 -6.80
C VAL A 196 -14.81 1.47 -5.91
N PRO A 197 -13.53 1.09 -5.75
CA PRO A 197 -13.16 -0.01 -4.87
C PRO A 197 -13.41 0.28 -3.39
N SER A 198 -13.14 1.48 -2.90
CA SER A 198 -13.37 1.87 -1.50
C SER A 198 -14.87 1.85 -1.17
N LEU A 199 -15.71 2.43 -2.03
CA LEU A 199 -17.17 2.40 -1.89
C LEU A 199 -17.73 0.97 -1.96
N LEU A 200 -17.21 0.10 -2.83
CA LEU A 200 -17.62 -1.31 -2.88
C LEU A 200 -17.35 -2.01 -1.54
N PHE A 201 -16.18 -1.77 -0.94
CA PHE A 201 -15.84 -2.34 0.36
C PHE A 201 -16.72 -1.81 1.49
N GLU A 202 -17.14 -0.54 1.47
CA GLU A 202 -18.15 -0.03 2.39
C GLU A 202 -19.49 -0.77 2.26
N ARG A 203 -19.89 -1.12 1.03
CA ARG A 203 -21.11 -1.91 0.78
C ARG A 203 -20.99 -3.32 1.35
N PHE A 204 -19.81 -3.95 1.27
CA PHE A 204 -19.58 -5.19 2.00
C PHE A 204 -19.71 -5.01 3.52
N GLY A 205 -19.33 -3.86 4.07
CA GLY A 205 -19.51 -3.54 5.49
C GLY A 205 -20.96 -3.42 5.95
N THR A 206 -21.93 -3.35 5.03
CA THR A 206 -23.36 -3.23 5.34
C THR A 206 -24.18 -4.43 4.84
N HIS A 207 -23.62 -5.25 3.96
CA HIS A 207 -24.31 -6.40 3.40
C HIS A 207 -24.44 -7.56 4.42
N PRO A 208 -25.64 -8.15 4.63
CA PRO A 208 -25.86 -9.17 5.67
C PRO A 208 -24.93 -10.38 5.60
N LYS A 209 -24.63 -10.87 4.39
CA LYS A 209 -23.73 -12.03 4.20
C LYS A 209 -22.29 -11.73 4.63
N SER A 210 -21.82 -10.51 4.37
CA SER A 210 -20.48 -10.09 4.73
C SER A 210 -20.38 -9.83 6.24
N LEU A 211 -21.41 -9.21 6.82
CA LEU A 211 -21.53 -9.03 8.27
C LEU A 211 -21.57 -10.35 9.04
N ALA A 212 -22.15 -11.41 8.48
CA ALA A 212 -22.09 -12.75 9.09
C ALA A 212 -20.65 -13.27 9.27
N VAL A 213 -19.73 -12.85 8.39
CA VAL A 213 -18.29 -13.18 8.48
C VAL A 213 -17.54 -12.19 9.39
N LEU A 214 -17.83 -10.89 9.25
CA LEU A 214 -17.07 -9.81 9.89
C LEU A 214 -17.46 -9.54 11.34
N ALA A 215 -18.75 -9.59 11.67
CA ALA A 215 -19.25 -9.13 12.95
C ALA A 215 -19.20 -10.23 14.02
N ARG A 216 -18.49 -9.95 15.11
CA ARG A 216 -18.42 -10.78 16.31
C ARG A 216 -18.68 -9.92 17.55
N ASN A 217 -19.39 -10.47 18.53
CA ASN A 217 -19.55 -9.82 19.82
C ASN A 217 -18.26 -9.96 20.66
N ARG A 218 -18.25 -9.36 21.86
CA ARG A 218 -17.09 -9.43 22.77
C ARG A 218 -16.74 -10.84 23.24
N LEU A 219 -17.71 -11.77 23.19
CA LEU A 219 -17.54 -13.17 23.54
C LEU A 219 -17.03 -14.00 22.34
N GLY A 220 -16.91 -13.40 21.15
CA GLY A 220 -16.49 -14.07 19.92
C GLY A 220 -17.63 -14.75 19.15
N GLU A 221 -18.89 -14.55 19.54
CA GLU A 221 -20.05 -15.14 18.88
C GLU A 221 -20.48 -14.29 17.67
N GLY A 222 -21.13 -14.92 16.69
CA GLY A 222 -21.60 -14.25 15.47
C GLY A 222 -22.67 -13.19 15.77
N ALA A 223 -22.44 -11.95 15.35
CA ALA A 223 -23.34 -10.81 15.58
C ALA A 223 -23.85 -10.16 14.27
N GLY A 224 -23.67 -10.83 13.12
CA GLY A 224 -23.93 -10.24 11.80
C GLY A 224 -25.38 -9.86 11.54
N GLN A 225 -26.34 -10.69 11.97
CA GLN A 225 -27.77 -10.42 11.78
C GLN A 225 -28.24 -9.22 12.61
N GLU A 226 -27.82 -9.16 13.87
CA GLU A 226 -28.13 -8.08 14.80
C GLU A 226 -27.55 -6.75 14.29
N MET A 227 -26.30 -6.77 13.85
CA MET A 227 -25.65 -5.59 13.28
C MET A 227 -26.31 -5.13 11.97
N ALA A 228 -26.72 -6.06 11.11
CA ALA A 228 -27.43 -5.73 9.88
C ALA A 228 -28.80 -5.08 10.17
N ALA A 229 -29.56 -5.61 11.12
CA ALA A 229 -30.83 -5.04 11.54
C ALA A 229 -30.65 -3.63 12.14
N TRP A 230 -29.63 -3.46 12.99
CA TRP A 230 -29.29 -2.17 13.57
C TRP A 230 -28.89 -1.14 12.50
N LEU A 231 -28.06 -1.52 11.52
CA LEU A 231 -27.67 -0.65 10.41
C LEU A 231 -28.86 -0.24 9.55
N ALA A 232 -29.78 -1.17 9.29
CA ALA A 232 -31.01 -0.89 8.53
C ALA A 232 -31.91 0.11 9.27
N GLU A 233 -32.05 -0.02 10.60
CA GLU A 233 -32.80 0.92 11.42
C GLU A 233 -32.15 2.31 11.45
N LYS A 234 -30.81 2.37 11.55
CA LYS A 234 -30.07 3.65 11.65
C LYS A 234 -29.81 4.33 10.31
N SER A 235 -30.05 3.66 9.18
CA SER A 235 -29.91 4.21 7.84
C SER A 235 -31.12 5.08 7.47
N ALA A 236 -31.27 6.23 8.14
CA ALA A 236 -32.33 7.18 7.83
C ALA A 236 -31.86 8.25 6.82
N LEU A 237 -32.74 8.58 5.86
CA LEU A 237 -32.63 9.74 4.96
C LEU A 237 -31.38 9.80 4.04
N PRO A 238 -30.94 8.69 3.40
CA PRO A 238 -29.79 8.73 2.48
C PRO A 238 -30.01 9.67 1.28
N ALA A 239 -31.27 9.92 0.91
CA ALA A 239 -31.62 10.87 -0.14
C ALA A 239 -31.27 12.32 0.21
N LEU A 240 -31.37 12.72 1.48
CA LEU A 240 -30.99 14.08 1.91
C LEU A 240 -29.47 14.26 1.91
N GLU A 241 -28.73 13.24 2.33
CA GLU A 241 -27.27 13.24 2.23
C GLU A 241 -26.83 13.35 0.76
N MET A 242 -27.44 12.55 -0.13
CA MET A 242 -27.18 12.62 -1.57
C MET A 242 -27.54 13.98 -2.16
N GLN A 243 -28.67 14.58 -1.76
CA GLN A 243 -29.04 15.92 -2.21
C GLN A 243 -27.98 16.96 -1.83
N GLY A 244 -27.43 16.88 -0.62
CA GLY A 244 -26.32 17.75 -0.19
C GLY A 244 -25.07 17.59 -1.05
N GLN A 245 -24.69 16.34 -1.38
CA GLN A 245 -23.55 16.06 -2.25
C GLN A 245 -23.77 16.57 -3.68
N VAL A 246 -24.98 16.38 -4.23
CA VAL A 246 -25.33 16.91 -5.57
C VAL A 246 -25.27 18.44 -5.57
N LEU A 247 -25.78 19.11 -4.54
CA LEU A 247 -25.70 20.57 -4.43
C LEU A 247 -24.26 21.06 -4.43
N LEU A 248 -23.37 20.44 -3.65
CA LEU A 248 -21.95 20.79 -3.61
C LEU A 248 -21.26 20.54 -4.95
N ALA A 249 -21.59 19.44 -5.63
CA ALA A 249 -21.09 19.14 -6.97
C ALA A 249 -21.58 20.17 -8.01
N THR A 250 -22.84 20.60 -7.93
CA THR A 250 -23.36 21.67 -8.80
C THR A 250 -22.63 22.99 -8.54
N VAL A 251 -22.39 23.36 -7.28
CA VAL A 251 -21.61 24.55 -6.94
C VAL A 251 -20.20 24.46 -7.53
N ASP A 252 -19.51 23.32 -7.39
CA ASP A 252 -18.19 23.11 -7.99
C ASP A 252 -18.21 23.30 -9.52
N GLN A 253 -19.20 22.73 -10.21
CA GLN A 253 -19.36 22.90 -11.66
C GLN A 253 -19.70 24.34 -12.07
N GLU A 254 -20.46 25.09 -11.27
CA GLU A 254 -20.72 26.51 -11.55
C GLU A 254 -19.46 27.35 -11.40
N PHE A 255 -18.62 27.09 -10.40
CA PHE A 255 -17.38 27.87 -10.18
C PHE A 255 -16.24 27.50 -11.14
N PHE A 256 -16.15 26.23 -11.56
CA PHE A 256 -14.99 25.71 -12.31
C PHE A 256 -15.34 25.02 -13.64
N GLY A 257 -16.61 25.09 -14.06
CA GLY A 257 -17.07 24.54 -15.34
C GLY A 257 -16.65 25.40 -16.55
N GLU A 258 -17.34 25.21 -17.67
CA GLU A 258 -16.95 25.82 -18.96
C GLU A 258 -17.03 27.36 -18.97
N THR A 259 -17.94 27.95 -18.19
CA THR A 259 -18.14 29.40 -18.08
C THR A 259 -18.08 29.86 -16.63
N PRO A 260 -16.87 29.94 -16.04
CA PRO A 260 -16.74 30.31 -14.63
C PRO A 260 -17.15 31.77 -14.41
N PRO A 261 -17.87 32.09 -13.32
CA PRO A 261 -18.46 33.41 -13.08
C PRO A 261 -17.43 34.54 -12.88
N LEU A 262 -16.13 34.23 -12.77
CA LEU A 262 -15.05 35.19 -12.53
C LEU A 262 -14.22 35.55 -13.77
N GLN A 263 -14.74 35.34 -14.99
CA GLN A 263 -14.11 35.88 -16.21
C GLN A 263 -14.28 37.40 -16.28
N GLY A 264 -13.41 38.17 -15.61
CA GLY A 264 -13.32 39.62 -15.81
C GLY A 264 -12.96 40.52 -14.61
N MET A 265 -12.26 40.02 -13.58
CA MET A 265 -11.60 40.89 -12.58
C MET A 265 -10.07 40.85 -12.74
#